data_AF-A0A8S2UK02-F1
#
_entry.id   AF-A0A8S2UK02-F1
#
_cell.length_a   1.000
_cell.length_b   1.000
_cell.length_c   1.000
_cell.angle_alpha   90.00
_cell.angle_beta   90.00
_cell.angle_gamma   90.00
#
_symmetry.space_group_name_H-M   'P 1'
#
loop_
_entity.id
_entity.type
_entity.pdbx_description
1 polymer ?
#
loop_
_entity_poly.entity_id
_entity_poly.type
_entity_poly.pdbx_seq_one_letter_code
_entity_poly.pdbx_strand_id
1 'polypeptide(L)'
;AYELQERYGQQGINAYSLHPGMIYTEITRRAPKLFDIFYQVILLIIGKSIYQGAQTSLYCSLSNQARPGQYHGNCKQAKSSPLAF
;
A
#
# COMPACT_ATOMS: atom_id res chain seq x y z
N ALA A 1 4.29 -9.29 -6.02
CA ALA A 1 5.00 -8.35 -6.92
C ALA A 1 6.26 -8.98 -7.47
N TYR A 2 7.06 -9.64 -6.62
CA TYR A 2 8.27 -10.38 -6.99
C TYR A 2 8.10 -11.28 -8.23
N GLU A 3 7.22 -12.28 -8.19
CA GLU A 3 7.01 -13.20 -9.32
C GLU A 3 6.62 -12.51 -10.64
N LEU A 4 5.80 -11.46 -10.56
CA LEU A 4 5.41 -10.69 -11.75
C LEU A 4 6.61 -9.90 -12.29
N GLN A 5 7.44 -9.35 -11.41
CA GLN A 5 8.65 -8.65 -11.81
C GLN A 5 9.67 -9.60 -12.45
N GLU A 6 9.83 -10.80 -11.90
CA GLU A 6 10.74 -11.82 -12.44
C GLU A 6 10.32 -12.23 -13.86
N ARG A 7 9.01 -12.49 -14.06
CA ARG A 7 8.48 -12.98 -15.34
C ARG A 7 8.38 -11.92 -16.42
N TYR A 8 8.00 -10.69 -16.06
CA TYR A 8 7.62 -9.65 -17.03
C TYR A 8 8.51 -8.41 -17.00
N GLY A 9 9.46 -8.31 -16.05
CA GLY A 9 10.36 -7.16 -15.92
C GLY A 9 11.19 -6.90 -17.18
N GLN A 10 11.69 -7.96 -17.83
CA GLN A 10 12.44 -7.84 -19.07
C GLN A 10 11.58 -7.38 -20.26
N GLN A 11 10.25 -7.47 -20.15
CA GLN A 11 9.29 -7.00 -21.15
C GLN A 11 8.91 -5.53 -20.92
N GLY A 12 9.56 -4.85 -19.96
CA GLY A 12 9.29 -3.46 -19.61
C GLY A 12 8.11 -3.26 -18.67
N ILE A 13 7.53 -4.34 -18.13
CA ILE A 13 6.44 -4.27 -17.15
C ILE A 13 7.03 -4.29 -15.74
N ASN A 14 6.83 -3.20 -15.00
CA ASN A 14 7.27 -3.12 -13.60
C ASN A 14 6.12 -3.46 -12.65
N ALA A 15 6.34 -4.42 -11.75
CA ALA A 15 5.38 -4.83 -10.74
C ALA A 15 5.79 -4.32 -9.36
N TYR A 16 4.82 -3.84 -8.57
CA TYR A 16 5.05 -3.32 -7.22
C TYR A 16 4.00 -3.86 -6.25
N SER A 17 4.37 -4.03 -4.99
CA SER A 17 3.43 -4.26 -3.89
C SER A 17 3.48 -3.07 -2.96
N LEU A 18 2.34 -2.59 -2.48
CA LEU A 18 2.33 -1.43 -1.59
C LEU A 18 1.18 -1.44 -0.60
N HIS A 19 1.36 -0.71 0.50
CA HIS A 19 0.30 -0.38 1.43
C HIS A 19 0.09 1.13 1.47
N PRO A 20 -1.14 1.63 1.23
CA PRO A 20 -1.39 3.06 1.10
C PRO A 20 -1.44 3.77 2.47
N GLY A 21 -1.49 2.99 3.55
CA GLY A 21 -1.71 3.45 4.93
C GLY A 21 -3.15 3.19 5.36
N MET A 22 -3.49 3.58 6.58
CA MET A 22 -4.88 3.56 7.02
C MET A 22 -5.57 4.83 6.53
N ILE A 23 -6.53 4.68 5.65
CA ILE A 23 -7.25 5.80 5.03
C ILE A 23 -8.70 5.68 5.43
N TYR A 24 -9.31 6.82 5.76
CA TYR A 24 -10.74 6.87 5.99
C TYR A 24 -11.48 6.56 4.69
N THR A 25 -11.95 5.33 4.60
CA THR A 25 -12.71 4.75 3.49
C THR A 25 -13.81 3.88 4.07
N GLU A 26 -14.76 3.49 3.23
CA GLU A 26 -15.89 2.64 3.62
C GLU A 26 -15.50 1.15 3.79
N ILE A 27 -14.23 0.79 4.00
CA ILE A 27 -13.76 -0.61 4.02
C ILE A 27 -14.45 -1.43 5.13
N THR A 28 -14.88 -0.78 6.21
CA THR A 28 -15.58 -1.37 7.36
C THR A 28 -17.10 -1.31 7.25
N ARG A 29 -17.68 -0.87 6.13
CA ARG A 29 -19.15 -0.67 5.94
C ARG A 29 -20.04 -1.89 6.25
N ARG A 30 -19.49 -3.11 6.26
CA ARG A 30 -20.20 -4.36 6.60
C ARG A 30 -19.73 -4.99 7.91
N ALA A 31 -18.81 -4.35 8.61
CA ALA A 31 -18.32 -4.84 9.88
C ALA A 31 -19.35 -4.60 11.00
N PRO A 32 -19.29 -5.34 12.11
CA PRO A 32 -20.08 -5.04 13.29
C PRO A 32 -19.87 -3.60 13.77
N LYS A 33 -20.93 -2.92 14.21
CA LYS A 33 -20.89 -1.49 14.58
C LYS A 33 -19.78 -1.13 15.57
N LEU A 34 -19.53 -2.00 16.55
CA LEU A 34 -18.48 -1.77 17.54
C LEU A 34 -17.07 -1.76 16.91
N PHE A 35 -16.84 -2.63 15.93
CA PHE A 35 -15.58 -2.65 15.17
C PHE A 35 -15.44 -1.41 14.31
N ASP A 36 -16.52 -0.98 13.65
CA ASP A 36 -16.50 0.23 12.83
C ASP A 36 -16.18 1.46 13.69
N ILE A 37 -16.85 1.65 14.83
CA ILE A 37 -16.54 2.74 15.78
C ILE A 37 -15.07 2.69 16.22
N PHE A 38 -14.56 1.52 16.59
CA PHE A 38 -13.16 1.36 16.97
C PHE A 38 -12.20 1.73 15.82
N TYR A 39 -12.51 1.32 14.60
CA TYR A 39 -11.74 1.68 13.41
C TYR A 39 -11.75 3.19 13.15
N GLN A 40 -12.90 3.86 13.32
CA GLN A 40 -13.00 5.32 13.23
C GLN A 40 -12.10 6.02 14.24
N VAL A 41 -12.08 5.57 15.49
CA VAL A 41 -11.21 6.14 16.54
C VAL A 41 -9.73 5.99 16.17
N ILE A 42 -9.33 4.82 15.65
CA ILE A 42 -7.95 4.62 15.17
C ILE A 42 -7.62 5.60 14.03
N LEU A 43 -8.53 5.77 13.08
CA LEU A 43 -8.33 6.68 11.96
C LEU A 43 -8.20 8.14 12.39
N LEU A 44 -8.85 8.56 13.48
CA LEU A 44 -8.65 9.92 14.01
C LEU A 44 -7.23 10.16 14.52
N ILE A 45 -6.53 9.10 14.99
CA ILE A 45 -5.20 9.23 15.60
C ILE A 45 -4.10 9.06 14.54
N ILE A 46 -4.22 8.05 13.67
CA ILE A 46 -3.16 7.65 12.72
C ILE A 46 -3.64 7.51 11.28
N GLY A 47 -4.87 7.93 10.99
CA GLY A 47 -5.44 7.90 9.65
C GLY A 47 -4.79 8.92 8.72
N LYS A 48 -4.86 8.61 7.44
CA LYS A 48 -4.40 9.46 6.33
C LYS A 48 -5.58 9.98 5.53
N SER A 49 -5.39 11.14 4.91
CA SER A 49 -6.29 11.62 3.87
C SER A 49 -6.21 10.76 2.62
N ILE A 50 -7.23 10.84 1.75
CA ILE A 50 -7.25 10.15 0.45
C ILE A 50 -6.01 10.52 -0.38
N TYR A 51 -5.64 11.80 -0.40
CA TYR A 51 -4.46 12.30 -1.11
C TYR A 51 -3.17 11.68 -0.60
N GLN A 52 -2.99 11.61 0.72
CA GLN A 52 -1.83 10.96 1.35
C GLN A 52 -1.79 9.45 1.07
N GLY A 53 -2.96 8.82 1.05
CA GLY A 53 -3.14 7.41 0.71
C GLY A 53 -2.66 7.06 -0.70
N ALA A 54 -3.00 7.91 -1.67
CA ALA A 54 -2.63 7.71 -3.08
C ALA A 54 -1.12 7.91 -3.34
N GLN A 55 -0.40 8.60 -2.45
CA GLN A 55 1.01 8.96 -2.69
C GLN A 55 1.90 7.74 -2.93
N THR A 56 1.70 6.63 -2.20
CA THR A 56 2.57 5.46 -2.38
C THR A 56 2.36 4.80 -3.74
N SER A 57 1.11 4.79 -4.25
CA SER A 57 0.81 4.33 -5.61
C SER A 57 1.47 5.21 -6.65
N LEU A 58 1.34 6.53 -6.52
CA LEU A 58 2.01 7.49 -7.42
C LEU A 58 3.54 7.37 -7.36
N TYR A 59 4.10 7.18 -6.16
CA TYR A 59 5.53 6.93 -5.99
C TYR A 59 5.98 5.68 -6.75
N CYS A 60 5.27 4.56 -6.63
CA CYS A 60 5.60 3.34 -7.38
C CYS A 60 5.49 3.52 -8.89
N SER A 61 4.55 4.33 -9.38
CA SER A 61 4.32 4.53 -10.81
C SER A 61 5.25 5.58 -11.45
N LEU A 62 5.65 6.62 -10.71
CA LEU A 62 6.28 7.81 -11.27
C LEU A 62 7.73 8.02 -10.82
N SER A 63 8.13 7.47 -9.67
CA SER A 63 9.46 7.69 -9.11
C SER A 63 10.49 6.70 -9.65
N ASN A 64 11.65 7.20 -10.05
CA ASN A 64 12.82 6.39 -10.36
C ASN A 64 13.44 5.72 -9.11
N GLN A 65 13.02 6.12 -7.91
CA GLN A 65 13.50 5.54 -6.65
C GLN A 65 12.70 4.30 -6.23
N ALA A 66 11.50 4.10 -6.79
CA ALA A 66 10.70 2.92 -6.52
C ALA A 66 11.41 1.67 -7.07
N ARG A 67 11.34 0.57 -6.34
CA ARG A 67 12.06 -0.67 -6.66
C ARG A 67 11.08 -1.75 -7.14
N PRO A 68 11.06 -2.08 -8.44
CA PRO A 68 10.19 -3.15 -8.93
C PRO A 68 10.43 -4.48 -8.19
N GLY A 69 9.38 -5.28 -8.05
CA GLY A 69 9.37 -6.56 -7.31
C GLY A 69 9.25 -6.42 -5.79
N GLN A 70 9.45 -5.23 -5.23
CA GLN A 70 9.52 -5.00 -3.79
C GLN A 70 8.19 -4.50 -3.19
N TYR A 71 8.15 -4.45 -1.85
CA TYR A 71 7.07 -3.85 -1.07
C TYR A 71 7.38 -2.40 -0.68
N HIS A 72 6.39 -1.52 -0.79
CA HIS A 72 6.51 -0.09 -0.48
C HIS A 72 5.43 0.38 0.48
N GLY A 73 5.77 1.39 1.27
CA GLY A 73 4.85 2.07 2.16
C GLY A 73 5.41 3.43 2.56
N ASN A 74 4.56 4.44 2.66
CA ASN A 74 4.97 5.82 2.94
C ASN A 74 6.00 6.35 1.92
N CYS A 75 5.76 6.10 0.62
CA CYS A 75 6.61 6.57 -0.48
C CYS A 75 8.08 6.14 -0.39
N LYS A 76 8.33 4.95 0.15
CA LYS A 76 9.67 4.34 0.23
C LYS A 76 9.56 2.82 0.25
N GLN A 77 10.68 2.15 -0.03
CA GLN A 77 10.77 0.71 0.18
C GLN A 77 10.55 0.38 1.66
N ALA A 78 9.72 -0.62 1.92
CA ALA A 78 9.40 -1.11 3.25
C ALA A 78 9.82 -2.58 3.36
N LYS A 79 10.10 -3.03 4.60
CA LYS A 79 10.38 -4.45 4.83
C LYS A 79 9.09 -5.26 4.70
N SER A 80 9.12 -6.27 3.86
CA SER A 80 8.09 -7.30 3.80
C SER A 80 8.35 -8.37 4.88
N SER A 81 7.35 -9.23 5.09
CA SER A 81 7.52 -10.44 5.90
C SER A 81 8.63 -11.33 5.31
N PRO A 82 9.43 -12.02 6.13
CA PRO A 82 10.37 -13.04 5.63
C PRO A 82 9.70 -14.19 4.85
N LEU A 83 8.39 -14.36 5.04
CA LEU A 83 7.57 -15.36 4.33
C LEU A 83 6.99 -14.83 3.01
N ALA A 84 7.19 -13.56 2.70
CA ALA A 84 6.75 -12.99 1.44
C ALA A 84 7.85 -13.23 0.39
N PHE A 85 7.60 -14.19 -0.50
CA PHE A 85 8.43 -14.49 -1.66
C PHE A 85 7.94 -13.68 -2.86
#